data_AF-A0A6J2PPP4-F1
#
_entry.id   AF-A0A6J2PPP4-F1
#
_cell.length_a   1.000
_cell.length_b   1.000
_cell.length_c   1.000
_cell.angle_alpha   90.00
_cell.angle_beta   90.00
_cell.angle_gamma   90.00
#
_symmetry.space_group_name_H-M   'P 1'
#
loop_
_entity.id
_entity.type
_entity.pdbx_description
1 polymer ?
#
loop_
_entity_poly.entity_id
_entity_poly.type
_entity_poly.pdbx_seq_one_letter_code
_entity_poly.pdbx_strand_id
1 'polypeptide(L)'
;MMEKMSEENIEEVKVLEAQIEHLQAEVAALQRQQQDNHKVITFNFRGQMQHAVSYMCGQRQGGGKEEVLSKLKEEVEELEEDLKQQTQMNGISLTRCTTKTLQSSDRKQVQQFCVSGHCTELVFQVEFQLSEVKQDGEASERTISDLNVVMDASDLQTFSGFLSGVEESRDLLLFFRTLRAFADRCDDRRRTFQHFQEKYPSVVSLPAGCRAEVMTLNHRELPGCVLFVHWSVEVCREGGVTPKIQLLTKIPERALQLFPSQAVGGAAEAFQSLLRILGPEAALESVIMAVSLPQDT
;
A
#
# COMPACT_ATOMS: atom_id res chain seq x y z
N MET A 1 -38.26 -66.73 -28.21
CA MET A 1 -38.01 -65.35 -28.70
C MET A 1 -38.68 -64.31 -27.80
N MET A 2 -39.88 -64.57 -27.26
CA MET A 2 -40.57 -63.68 -26.31
C MET A 2 -39.91 -63.59 -24.91
N GLU A 3 -39.34 -64.67 -24.37
CA GLU A 3 -38.66 -64.65 -23.05
C GLU A 3 -37.34 -63.85 -23.06
N LYS A 4 -36.61 -63.84 -24.19
CA LYS A 4 -35.38 -63.03 -24.32
C LYS A 4 -35.68 -61.52 -24.34
N MET A 5 -36.80 -61.10 -24.91
CA MET A 5 -37.23 -59.70 -24.92
C MET A 5 -37.70 -59.22 -23.53
N SER A 6 -38.22 -60.11 -22.67
CA SER A 6 -38.57 -59.73 -21.29
C SER A 6 -37.34 -59.59 -20.40
N GLU A 7 -36.31 -60.42 -20.60
CA GLU A 7 -35.04 -60.31 -19.86
C GLU A 7 -34.24 -59.07 -20.27
N GLU A 8 -34.18 -58.73 -21.57
CA GLU A 8 -33.53 -57.50 -22.05
C GLU A 8 -34.21 -56.23 -21.52
N ASN A 9 -35.54 -56.18 -21.48
CA ASN A 9 -36.28 -55.04 -20.90
C ASN A 9 -36.06 -54.88 -19.39
N ILE A 10 -35.94 -55.99 -18.64
CA ILE A 10 -35.69 -55.94 -17.19
C ILE A 10 -34.27 -55.42 -16.92
N GLU A 11 -33.30 -55.81 -17.76
CA GLU A 11 -31.93 -55.34 -17.61
C GLU A 11 -31.76 -53.87 -18.04
N GLU A 12 -32.45 -53.43 -19.09
CA GLU A 12 -32.52 -52.00 -19.45
C GLU A 12 -33.14 -51.14 -18.33
N VAL A 13 -34.22 -51.60 -17.70
CA VAL A 13 -34.85 -50.87 -16.59
C VAL A 13 -33.89 -50.74 -15.40
N LYS A 14 -33.15 -51.79 -15.04
CA LYS A 14 -32.15 -51.72 -13.96
C LYS A 14 -31.00 -50.77 -14.29
N VAL A 15 -30.54 -50.74 -15.54
CA VAL A 15 -29.49 -49.82 -15.98
C VAL A 15 -29.98 -48.37 -15.89
N LEU A 16 -31.24 -48.11 -16.26
CA LEU A 16 -31.86 -46.80 -16.14
C LEU A 16 -32.08 -46.38 -14.68
N GLU A 17 -32.51 -47.29 -13.81
CA GLU A 17 -32.63 -47.03 -12.37
C GLU A 17 -31.28 -46.68 -11.74
N ALA A 18 -30.22 -47.41 -12.09
CA ALA A 18 -28.87 -47.10 -11.62
C ALA A 18 -28.35 -45.74 -12.14
N GLN A 19 -28.69 -45.36 -13.38
CA GLN A 19 -28.38 -44.04 -13.91
C GLN A 19 -29.15 -42.92 -13.20
N ILE A 20 -30.43 -43.16 -12.87
CA ILE A 20 -31.24 -42.21 -12.11
C ILE A 20 -30.65 -42.00 -10.71
N GLU A 21 -30.27 -43.07 -10.01
CA GLU A 21 -29.62 -42.96 -8.70
C GLU A 21 -28.28 -42.22 -8.77
N HIS A 22 -27.47 -42.50 -9.80
CA HIS A 22 -26.21 -41.81 -10.02
C HIS A 22 -26.40 -40.30 -10.27
N LEU A 23 -27.34 -39.95 -11.15
CA LEU A 23 -27.67 -38.56 -11.45
C LEU A 23 -28.26 -37.84 -10.24
N GLN A 24 -29.07 -38.51 -9.42
CA GLN A 24 -29.59 -37.94 -8.17
C GLN A 24 -28.45 -37.67 -7.17
N ALA A 25 -27.48 -38.58 -7.06
CA ALA A 25 -26.30 -38.39 -6.21
C ALA A 25 -25.41 -37.24 -6.72
N GLU A 26 -25.22 -37.12 -8.03
CA GLU A 26 -24.47 -36.04 -8.66
C GLU A 26 -25.16 -34.69 -8.45
N VAL A 27 -26.49 -34.61 -8.64
CA VAL A 27 -27.28 -33.40 -8.36
C VAL A 27 -27.17 -33.02 -6.89
N ALA A 28 -27.24 -33.97 -5.96
CA ALA A 28 -27.09 -33.69 -4.53
C ALA A 28 -25.67 -33.20 -4.18
N ALA A 29 -24.63 -33.75 -4.83
CA ALA A 29 -23.25 -33.30 -4.66
C ALA A 29 -23.04 -31.89 -5.22
N LEU A 30 -23.55 -31.62 -6.42
CA LEU A 30 -23.50 -30.30 -7.06
C LEU A 30 -24.30 -29.25 -6.28
N GLN A 31 -25.45 -29.61 -5.71
CA GLN A 31 -26.23 -28.72 -4.83
C GLN A 31 -25.48 -28.38 -3.54
N ARG A 32 -24.78 -29.35 -2.91
CA ARG A 32 -23.90 -29.06 -1.76
C ARG A 32 -22.74 -28.16 -2.17
N GLN A 33 -22.08 -28.46 -3.27
CA GLN A 33 -20.97 -27.65 -3.77
C GLN A 33 -21.43 -26.23 -4.13
N GLN A 34 -22.60 -26.08 -4.75
CA GLN A 34 -23.21 -24.79 -5.02
C GLN A 34 -23.53 -24.06 -3.71
N GLN A 35 -24.08 -24.73 -2.70
CA GLN A 35 -24.44 -24.11 -1.42
C GLN A 35 -23.21 -23.68 -0.61
N ASP A 36 -22.12 -24.46 -0.64
CA ASP A 36 -20.85 -24.09 -0.02
C ASP A 36 -20.17 -22.93 -0.78
N ASN A 37 -20.18 -22.96 -2.12
CA ASN A 37 -19.76 -21.82 -2.94
C ASN A 37 -20.63 -20.59 -2.65
N HIS A 38 -21.93 -20.76 -2.43
CA HIS A 38 -22.87 -19.69 -2.09
C HIS A 38 -22.54 -19.07 -0.75
N LYS A 39 -22.20 -19.86 0.29
CA LYS A 39 -21.74 -19.34 1.59
C LYS A 39 -20.46 -18.52 1.46
N VAL A 40 -19.54 -18.92 0.58
CA VAL A 40 -18.29 -18.19 0.30
C VAL A 40 -18.57 -16.88 -0.46
N ILE A 41 -19.52 -16.88 -1.39
CA ILE A 41 -19.89 -15.72 -2.22
C ILE A 41 -20.76 -14.71 -1.44
N THR A 42 -21.70 -15.18 -0.62
CA THR A 42 -22.74 -14.34 0.01
C THR A 42 -22.22 -13.46 1.16
N PHE A 43 -21.08 -13.80 1.77
CA PHE A 43 -20.54 -13.03 2.91
C PHE A 43 -19.73 -11.78 2.48
N ASN A 44 -19.12 -11.81 1.29
CA ASN A 44 -18.30 -10.71 0.80
C ASN A 44 -19.12 -9.56 0.20
N PHE A 45 -20.37 -9.84 -0.18
CA PHE A 45 -21.23 -8.91 -0.89
C PHE A 45 -22.36 -8.42 0.01
N ARG A 46 -22.40 -7.11 0.24
CA ARG A 46 -23.49 -6.40 0.93
C ARG A 46 -24.31 -5.63 -0.11
N GLY A 47 -25.54 -5.22 0.24
CA GLY A 47 -26.29 -4.30 -0.63
C GLY A 47 -26.81 -4.93 -1.92
N GLN A 48 -26.59 -4.28 -3.06
CA GLN A 48 -27.23 -4.67 -4.32
C GLN A 48 -26.54 -5.89 -4.95
N MET A 49 -25.25 -6.10 -4.68
CA MET A 49 -24.54 -7.34 -5.01
C MET A 49 -25.17 -8.59 -4.33
N GLN A 50 -25.55 -8.50 -3.05
CA GLN A 50 -26.24 -9.59 -2.35
C GLN A 50 -27.62 -9.87 -2.98
N HIS A 51 -28.30 -8.80 -3.41
CA HIS A 51 -29.57 -8.89 -4.12
C HIS A 51 -29.43 -9.58 -5.48
N ALA A 52 -28.40 -9.23 -6.26
CA ALA A 52 -28.11 -9.82 -7.56
C ALA A 52 -27.78 -11.31 -7.46
N VAL A 53 -26.97 -11.71 -6.46
CA VAL A 53 -26.65 -13.13 -6.19
C VAL A 53 -27.92 -13.92 -5.81
N SER A 54 -28.78 -13.33 -4.97
CA SER A 54 -30.06 -13.94 -4.58
C SER A 54 -31.03 -14.09 -5.78
N TYR A 55 -31.03 -13.12 -6.69
CA TYR A 55 -31.82 -13.15 -7.92
C TYR A 55 -31.34 -14.24 -8.89
N MET A 56 -30.03 -14.32 -9.14
CA MET A 56 -29.44 -15.35 -10.02
C MET A 56 -29.63 -16.77 -9.48
N CYS A 57 -29.72 -16.93 -8.16
CA CYS A 57 -29.98 -18.24 -7.53
C CYS A 57 -31.47 -18.58 -7.38
N GLY A 58 -32.37 -17.79 -7.97
CA GLY A 58 -33.82 -18.05 -7.96
C GLY A 58 -34.49 -17.84 -6.60
N GLN A 59 -33.79 -17.24 -5.62
CA GLN A 59 -34.30 -17.03 -4.26
C GLN A 59 -35.21 -15.79 -4.14
N ARG A 60 -35.23 -14.91 -5.15
CA ARG A 60 -36.18 -13.79 -5.28
C ARG A 60 -36.74 -13.71 -6.70
N GLN A 61 -38.07 -13.73 -6.81
CA GLN A 61 -38.80 -13.45 -8.06
C GLN A 61 -39.33 -11.99 -8.06
N GLY A 62 -38.43 -11.01 -8.13
CA GLY A 62 -38.82 -9.60 -8.17
C GLY A 62 -37.74 -8.72 -8.79
N GLY A 63 -38.12 -7.96 -9.83
CA GLY A 63 -37.22 -7.15 -10.66
C GLY A 63 -36.83 -7.86 -11.97
N GLY A 64 -36.92 -7.17 -13.10
CA GLY A 64 -36.42 -7.70 -14.37
C GLY A 64 -34.89 -7.89 -14.31
N LYS A 65 -34.35 -8.87 -15.04
CA LYS A 65 -32.89 -9.09 -15.13
C LYS A 65 -32.13 -7.80 -15.46
N GLU A 66 -32.73 -6.98 -16.32
CA GLU A 66 -32.22 -5.67 -16.75
C GLU A 66 -32.14 -4.65 -15.60
N GLU A 67 -33.13 -4.63 -14.71
CA GLU A 67 -33.16 -3.73 -13.55
C GLU A 67 -32.12 -4.12 -12.48
N VAL A 68 -31.89 -5.42 -12.27
CA VAL A 68 -30.84 -5.90 -11.37
C VAL A 68 -29.45 -5.57 -11.93
N LEU A 69 -29.27 -5.69 -13.25
CA LEU A 69 -28.03 -5.34 -13.93
C LEU A 69 -27.76 -3.84 -13.90
N SER A 70 -28.78 -2.99 -14.11
CA SER A 70 -28.62 -1.52 -14.06
C SER A 70 -28.22 -1.05 -12.67
N LYS A 71 -28.85 -1.61 -11.64
CA LYS A 71 -28.55 -1.36 -10.23
C LYS A 71 -27.13 -1.77 -9.85
N LEU A 72 -26.72 -2.96 -10.25
CA LEU A 72 -25.35 -3.44 -10.03
C LEU A 72 -24.31 -2.57 -10.75
N LYS A 73 -24.62 -2.12 -11.96
CA LYS A 73 -23.75 -1.22 -12.73
C LYS A 73 -23.57 0.13 -12.00
N GLU A 74 -24.65 0.71 -11.52
CA GLU A 74 -24.62 1.96 -10.74
C GLU A 74 -23.78 1.79 -9.46
N GLU A 75 -23.97 0.70 -8.71
CA GLU A 75 -23.18 0.39 -7.51
C GLU A 75 -21.69 0.24 -7.82
N VAL A 76 -21.32 -0.38 -8.94
CA VAL A 76 -19.91 -0.50 -9.37
C VAL A 76 -19.33 0.87 -9.74
N GLU A 77 -20.06 1.69 -10.50
CA GLU A 77 -19.62 3.04 -10.87
C GLU A 77 -19.41 3.93 -9.63
N GLU A 78 -20.32 3.84 -8.63
CA GLU A 78 -20.18 4.54 -7.35
C GLU A 78 -18.94 4.06 -6.58
N LEU A 79 -18.74 2.75 -6.45
CA LEU A 79 -17.58 2.17 -5.76
C LEU A 79 -16.26 2.50 -6.46
N GLU A 80 -16.23 2.59 -7.78
CA GLU A 80 -15.06 3.00 -8.56
C GLU A 80 -14.70 4.48 -8.31
N GLU A 81 -15.69 5.37 -8.28
CA GLU A 81 -15.46 6.78 -7.96
C GLU A 81 -15.04 6.96 -6.49
N ASP A 82 -15.63 6.22 -5.55
CA ASP A 82 -15.22 6.22 -4.14
C ASP A 82 -13.77 5.72 -3.99
N LEU A 83 -13.40 4.63 -4.65
CA LEU A 83 -12.03 4.10 -4.62
C LEU A 83 -11.02 5.12 -5.17
N LYS A 84 -11.39 5.80 -6.26
CA LYS A 84 -10.58 6.86 -6.87
C LYS A 84 -10.43 8.06 -5.93
N GLN A 85 -11.50 8.50 -5.28
CA GLN A 85 -11.46 9.57 -4.28
C GLN A 85 -10.58 9.18 -3.08
N GLN A 86 -10.72 7.96 -2.57
CA GLN A 86 -9.86 7.45 -1.48
C GLN A 86 -8.39 7.38 -1.90
N THR A 87 -8.11 6.95 -3.14
CA THR A 87 -6.74 6.90 -3.69
C THR A 87 -6.14 8.30 -3.78
N GLN A 88 -6.91 9.29 -4.26
CA GLN A 88 -6.47 10.68 -4.33
C GLN A 88 -6.22 11.27 -2.94
N MET A 89 -7.09 10.96 -1.97
CA MET A 89 -6.96 11.46 -0.61
C MET A 89 -5.81 10.81 0.16
N ASN A 90 -5.54 9.53 -0.06
CA ASN A 90 -4.60 8.75 0.75
C ASN A 90 -3.24 8.52 0.08
N GLY A 91 -3.14 8.70 -1.23
CA GLY A 91 -1.93 8.41 -2.01
C GLY A 91 -1.61 6.92 -2.13
N ILE A 92 -2.54 6.04 -1.72
CA ILE A 92 -2.38 4.58 -1.72
C ILE A 92 -3.29 4.01 -2.79
N SER A 93 -2.70 3.30 -3.74
CA SER A 93 -3.42 2.62 -4.82
C SER A 93 -3.28 1.11 -4.67
N LEU A 94 -4.42 0.42 -4.62
CA LEU A 94 -4.46 -1.04 -4.53
C LEU A 94 -4.52 -1.64 -5.94
N THR A 95 -3.66 -2.62 -6.21
CA THR A 95 -3.57 -3.29 -7.50
C THR A 95 -4.21 -4.66 -7.49
N ARG A 96 -4.16 -5.35 -6.35
CA ARG A 96 -4.72 -6.69 -6.18
C ARG A 96 -5.19 -6.89 -4.76
N CYS A 97 -6.37 -7.47 -4.62
CA CYS A 97 -6.89 -7.95 -3.35
C CYS A 97 -7.40 -9.37 -3.57
N THR A 98 -6.89 -10.33 -2.79
CA THR A 98 -7.35 -11.71 -2.82
C THR A 98 -7.71 -12.16 -1.43
N THR A 99 -8.80 -12.91 -1.31
CA THR A 99 -9.28 -13.44 -0.04
C THR A 99 -9.44 -14.95 -0.15
N LYS A 100 -8.95 -15.67 0.86
CA LYS A 100 -9.09 -17.12 0.99
C LYS A 100 -9.73 -17.44 2.34
N THR A 101 -10.85 -18.14 2.33
CA THR A 101 -11.46 -18.63 3.58
C THR A 101 -10.66 -19.84 4.09
N LEU A 102 -10.09 -19.73 5.28
CA LEU A 102 -9.31 -20.81 5.92
C LEU A 102 -10.20 -21.70 6.79
N GLN A 103 -11.15 -21.09 7.50
CA GLN A 103 -12.07 -21.80 8.36
C GLN A 103 -13.43 -21.11 8.31
N SER A 104 -14.50 -21.90 8.25
CA SER A 104 -15.87 -21.41 8.38
C SER A 104 -16.66 -22.38 9.24
N SER A 105 -17.23 -21.88 10.32
CA SER A 105 -18.18 -22.56 11.20
C SER A 105 -19.31 -21.61 11.54
N ASP A 106 -20.39 -22.11 12.14
CA ASP A 106 -21.57 -21.30 12.48
C ASP A 106 -21.23 -20.10 13.38
N ARG A 107 -20.19 -20.23 14.22
CA ARG A 107 -19.79 -19.23 15.21
C ARG A 107 -18.51 -18.45 14.87
N LYS A 108 -17.64 -19.01 14.03
CA LYS A 108 -16.32 -18.43 13.75
C LYS A 108 -15.95 -18.61 12.28
N GLN A 109 -15.47 -17.54 11.68
CA GLN A 109 -14.91 -17.52 10.34
C GLN A 109 -13.49 -16.94 10.38
N VAL A 110 -12.56 -17.56 9.64
CA VAL A 110 -11.18 -17.08 9.49
C VAL A 110 -10.87 -16.95 8.00
N GLN A 111 -10.42 -15.77 7.61
CA GLN A 111 -10.07 -15.44 6.23
C GLN A 111 -8.65 -14.90 6.16
N GLN A 112 -7.91 -15.33 5.15
CA GLN A 112 -6.61 -14.80 4.79
C GLN A 112 -6.79 -13.80 3.65
N PHE A 113 -6.32 -12.59 3.87
CA PHE A 113 -6.30 -11.51 2.90
C PHE A 113 -4.87 -11.31 2.42
N CYS A 114 -4.70 -11.13 1.11
CA CYS A 114 -3.47 -10.67 0.51
C CYS A 114 -3.79 -9.45 -0.35
N VAL A 115 -3.23 -8.30 0.02
CA VAL A 115 -3.44 -7.00 -0.61
C VAL A 115 -2.11 -6.50 -1.13
N SER A 116 -2.01 -6.18 -2.41
CA SER A 116 -0.83 -5.52 -2.98
C SER A 116 -1.20 -4.18 -3.59
N GLY A 117 -0.26 -3.25 -3.56
CA GLY A 117 -0.47 -1.88 -3.98
C GLY A 117 0.82 -1.08 -4.00
N HIS A 118 0.67 0.22 -4.17
CA HIS A 118 1.77 1.17 -4.12
C HIS A 118 1.35 2.48 -3.44
N CYS A 119 2.33 3.16 -2.86
CA CYS A 119 2.21 4.53 -2.36
C CYS A 119 3.35 5.36 -2.94
N THR A 120 3.04 6.23 -3.91
CA THR A 120 4.06 6.86 -4.77
C THR A 120 4.91 5.79 -5.47
N GLU A 121 6.19 5.62 -5.13
CA GLU A 121 7.03 4.52 -5.68
C GLU A 121 7.12 3.31 -4.75
N LEU A 122 6.58 3.39 -3.54
CA LEU A 122 6.73 2.35 -2.53
C LEU A 122 5.76 1.23 -2.85
N VAL A 123 6.28 0.12 -3.37
CA VAL A 123 5.48 -1.08 -3.65
C VAL A 123 5.39 -1.93 -2.40
N PHE A 124 4.18 -2.41 -2.10
CA PHE A 124 3.95 -3.25 -0.93
C PHE A 124 3.02 -4.42 -1.26
N GLN A 125 3.18 -5.48 -0.46
CA GLN A 125 2.21 -6.55 -0.31
C GLN A 125 1.99 -6.82 1.18
N VAL A 126 0.74 -6.80 1.61
CA VAL A 126 0.34 -7.08 2.98
C VAL A 126 -0.52 -8.33 2.98
N GLU A 127 -0.15 -9.29 3.81
CA GLU A 127 -0.90 -10.50 4.06
C GLU A 127 -1.35 -10.53 5.52
N PHE A 128 -2.64 -10.77 5.76
CA PHE A 128 -3.16 -10.83 7.13
C PHE A 128 -4.31 -11.81 7.27
N GLN A 129 -4.47 -12.37 8.47
CA GLN A 129 -5.59 -13.24 8.80
C GLN A 129 -6.59 -12.49 9.68
N LEU A 130 -7.83 -12.39 9.18
CA LEU A 130 -8.95 -11.80 9.88
C LEU A 130 -9.82 -12.92 10.45
N SER A 131 -10.03 -12.92 11.76
CA SER A 131 -10.99 -13.79 12.42
C SER A 131 -12.22 -13.00 12.84
N GLU A 132 -13.38 -13.50 12.47
CA GLU A 132 -14.68 -12.95 12.84
C GLU A 132 -15.42 -13.97 13.70
N VAL A 133 -15.79 -13.56 14.92
CA VAL A 133 -16.59 -14.37 15.84
C VAL A 133 -17.99 -13.75 15.93
N LYS A 134 -19.00 -14.55 15.62
CA LYS A 134 -20.40 -14.15 15.72
C LYS A 134 -20.91 -14.50 17.11
N GLN A 135 -21.41 -13.50 17.81
CA GLN A 135 -22.00 -13.67 19.14
C GLN A 135 -23.50 -13.39 19.05
N ASP A 136 -24.31 -14.25 19.68
CA ASP A 136 -25.77 -14.15 19.59
C ASP A 136 -26.26 -12.81 20.21
N GLY A 137 -26.72 -11.89 19.35
CA GLY A 137 -27.32 -10.62 19.77
C GLY A 137 -26.38 -9.40 19.79
N GLU A 138 -25.09 -9.56 19.50
CA GLU A 138 -24.10 -8.46 19.43
C GLU A 138 -23.43 -8.35 18.05
N ALA A 139 -22.75 -7.22 17.81
CA ALA A 139 -21.96 -7.03 16.60
C ALA A 139 -20.78 -8.01 16.57
N SER A 140 -20.53 -8.63 15.42
CA SER A 140 -19.41 -9.58 15.28
C SER A 140 -18.08 -8.93 15.68
N GLU A 141 -17.30 -9.62 16.51
CA GLU A 141 -15.95 -9.19 16.86
C GLU A 141 -14.98 -9.59 15.74
N ARG A 142 -14.19 -8.63 15.27
CA ARG A 142 -13.18 -8.83 14.22
C ARG A 142 -11.79 -8.56 14.76
N THR A 143 -10.91 -9.54 14.63
CA THR A 143 -9.52 -9.43 15.10
C THR A 143 -8.54 -9.93 14.06
N ILE A 144 -7.42 -9.23 13.93
CA ILE A 144 -6.29 -9.67 13.09
C ILE A 144 -5.42 -10.60 13.93
N SER A 145 -5.29 -11.85 13.52
CA SER A 145 -4.50 -12.86 14.24
C SER A 145 -3.07 -13.01 13.73
N ASP A 146 -2.83 -12.59 12.49
CA ASP A 146 -1.56 -12.73 11.78
C ASP A 146 -1.42 -11.57 10.78
N LEU A 147 -0.23 -11.00 10.66
CA LEU A 147 0.08 -9.89 9.76
C LEU A 147 1.54 -10.03 9.28
N ASN A 148 1.73 -9.97 7.97
CA ASN A 148 3.02 -10.03 7.30
C ASN A 148 3.06 -8.96 6.20
N VAL A 149 4.17 -8.25 6.10
CA VAL A 149 4.33 -7.12 5.17
C VAL A 149 5.62 -7.29 4.37
N VAL A 150 5.48 -7.24 3.06
CA VAL A 150 6.58 -7.33 2.10
C VAL A 150 6.70 -6.02 1.33
N MET A 151 7.91 -5.51 1.22
CA MET A 151 8.27 -4.30 0.45
C MET A 151 9.51 -4.57 -0.39
N ASP A 152 9.79 -3.67 -1.35
CA ASP A 152 10.97 -3.76 -2.20
C ASP A 152 12.28 -3.65 -1.41
N ALA A 153 13.33 -4.32 -1.89
CA ALA A 153 14.60 -4.46 -1.17
C ALA A 153 15.32 -3.13 -0.90
N SER A 154 15.12 -2.12 -1.76
CA SER A 154 15.63 -0.76 -1.55
C SER A 154 15.01 -0.10 -0.32
N ASP A 155 13.75 -0.40 -0.04
CA ASP A 155 12.96 0.23 1.01
C ASP A 155 13.10 -0.52 2.34
N LEU A 156 13.37 -1.83 2.29
CA LEU A 156 13.56 -2.68 3.46
C LEU A 156 14.61 -2.15 4.44
N GLN A 157 15.67 -1.49 3.98
CA GLN A 157 16.67 -0.91 4.88
C GLN A 157 16.06 0.15 5.79
N THR A 158 15.21 1.01 5.24
CA THR A 158 14.55 2.10 5.97
C THR A 158 13.43 1.58 6.87
N PHE A 159 12.73 0.53 6.45
CA PHE A 159 11.52 0.04 7.12
C PHE A 159 11.72 -1.19 8.01
N SER A 160 12.84 -1.91 7.93
CA SER A 160 13.03 -3.22 8.62
C SER A 160 12.62 -3.24 10.09
N GLY A 161 13.11 -2.29 10.89
CA GLY A 161 12.76 -2.18 12.31
C GLY A 161 11.27 -1.89 12.52
N PHE A 162 10.67 -1.07 11.67
CA PHE A 162 9.25 -0.74 11.71
C PHE A 162 8.36 -1.91 11.31
N LEU A 163 8.67 -2.61 10.21
CA LEU A 163 7.88 -3.75 9.74
C LEU A 163 7.82 -4.84 10.80
N SER A 164 8.95 -5.14 11.44
CA SER A 164 8.96 -6.12 12.55
C SER A 164 8.03 -5.72 13.70
N GLY A 165 7.99 -4.44 14.07
CA GLY A 165 7.08 -3.94 15.10
C GLY A 165 5.60 -3.97 14.68
N VAL A 166 5.31 -3.65 13.42
CA VAL A 166 3.95 -3.70 12.86
C VAL A 166 3.42 -5.13 12.82
N GLU A 167 4.23 -6.08 12.35
CA GLU A 167 3.87 -7.50 12.26
C GLU A 167 3.60 -8.10 13.64
N GLU A 168 4.45 -7.78 14.63
CA GLU A 168 4.27 -8.20 16.03
C GLU A 168 2.99 -7.62 16.66
N SER A 169 2.73 -6.33 16.44
CA SER A 169 1.57 -5.62 17.00
C SER A 169 0.27 -5.85 16.21
N ARG A 170 0.37 -6.37 14.98
CA ARG A 170 -0.72 -6.59 14.03
C ARG A 170 -1.47 -5.31 13.68
N ASP A 171 -0.79 -4.17 13.74
CA ASP A 171 -1.38 -2.86 13.51
C ASP A 171 -1.31 -2.47 12.03
N LEU A 172 -2.31 -2.93 11.27
CA LEU A 172 -2.46 -2.62 9.86
C LEU A 172 -2.66 -1.11 9.60
N LEU A 173 -3.28 -0.40 10.53
CA LEU A 173 -3.53 1.03 10.38
C LEU A 173 -2.22 1.82 10.51
N LEU A 174 -1.38 1.43 11.49
CA LEU A 174 -0.06 2.02 11.68
C LEU A 174 0.80 1.85 10.42
N PHE A 175 0.78 0.66 9.80
CA PHE A 175 1.49 0.42 8.54
C PHE A 175 1.15 1.47 7.47
N PHE A 176 -0.13 1.59 7.11
CA PHE A 176 -0.55 2.49 6.03
C PHE A 176 -0.34 3.97 6.39
N ARG A 177 -0.54 4.34 7.66
CA ARG A 177 -0.30 5.71 8.12
C ARG A 177 1.18 6.09 8.00
N THR A 178 2.08 5.21 8.42
CA THR A 178 3.52 5.45 8.35
C THR A 178 4.01 5.44 6.91
N LEU A 179 3.51 4.51 6.07
CA LEU A 179 3.84 4.46 4.65
C LEU A 179 3.50 5.79 3.95
N ARG A 180 2.29 6.29 4.16
CA ARG A 180 1.84 7.58 3.62
C ARG A 180 2.70 8.73 4.14
N ALA A 181 2.91 8.81 5.45
CA ALA A 181 3.71 9.88 6.04
C ALA A 181 5.15 9.89 5.49
N PHE A 182 5.74 8.72 5.27
CA PHE A 182 7.05 8.60 4.65
C PHE A 182 7.05 9.09 3.19
N ALA A 183 6.06 8.68 2.39
CA ALA A 183 5.90 9.14 1.02
C ALA A 183 5.74 10.67 0.96
N ASP A 184 4.91 11.26 1.83
CA ASP A 184 4.72 12.71 1.93
C ASP A 184 6.05 13.43 2.22
N ARG A 185 6.89 12.92 3.14
CA ARG A 185 8.22 13.51 3.42
C ARG A 185 9.18 13.40 2.26
N CYS A 186 9.13 12.31 1.49
CA CYS A 186 9.93 12.15 0.29
C CYS A 186 9.48 13.14 -0.80
N ASP A 187 8.18 13.38 -0.92
CA ASP A 187 7.62 14.36 -1.85
C ASP A 187 7.91 15.80 -1.44
N ASP A 188 7.91 16.12 -0.15
CA ASP A 188 8.41 17.41 0.38
C ASP A 188 9.85 17.65 -0.09
N ARG A 189 10.76 16.71 0.20
CA ARG A 189 12.17 16.78 -0.26
C ARG A 189 12.27 17.01 -1.76
N ARG A 190 11.56 16.19 -2.54
CA ARG A 190 11.59 16.25 -4.01
C ARG A 190 11.17 17.62 -4.52
N ARG A 191 10.06 18.16 -4.01
CA ARG A 191 9.54 19.48 -4.39
C ARG A 191 10.51 20.60 -4.01
N THR A 192 11.07 20.55 -2.80
CA THR A 192 12.03 21.56 -2.34
C THR A 192 13.32 21.54 -3.17
N PHE A 193 13.87 20.36 -3.48
CA PHE A 193 15.06 20.24 -4.32
C PHE A 193 14.81 20.74 -5.75
N GLN A 194 13.69 20.34 -6.34
CA GLN A 194 13.31 20.82 -7.67
C GLN A 194 13.15 22.35 -7.69
N HIS A 195 12.46 22.91 -6.70
CA HIS A 195 12.28 24.35 -6.58
C HIS A 195 13.62 25.11 -6.57
N PHE A 196 14.58 24.67 -5.76
CA PHE A 196 15.88 25.35 -5.68
C PHE A 196 16.74 25.14 -6.91
N GLN A 197 16.64 24.00 -7.59
CA GLN A 197 17.31 23.82 -8.88
C GLN A 197 16.77 24.77 -9.95
N GLU A 198 15.45 24.97 -10.01
CA GLU A 198 14.81 25.89 -10.96
C GLU A 198 15.11 27.36 -10.62
N LYS A 199 15.12 27.71 -9.33
CA LYS A 199 15.35 29.08 -8.85
C LYS A 199 16.82 29.50 -8.90
N TYR A 200 17.75 28.58 -8.60
CA TYR A 200 19.20 28.85 -8.51
C TYR A 200 20.05 27.88 -9.35
N PRO A 201 19.80 27.75 -10.66
CA PRO A 201 20.40 26.70 -11.50
C PRO A 201 21.92 26.78 -11.63
N SER A 202 22.52 27.93 -11.34
CA SER A 202 23.98 28.10 -11.38
C SER A 202 24.71 27.68 -10.11
N VAL A 203 23.97 27.50 -9.01
CA VAL A 203 24.53 27.18 -7.70
C VAL A 203 24.09 25.77 -7.29
N VAL A 204 22.82 25.44 -7.54
CA VAL A 204 22.19 24.18 -7.17
C VAL A 204 22.30 23.17 -8.31
N SER A 205 22.81 21.99 -7.99
CA SER A 205 22.76 20.83 -8.88
C SER A 205 22.25 19.57 -8.19
N LEU A 206 21.51 18.76 -8.94
CA LEU A 206 20.91 17.49 -8.50
C LEU A 206 21.50 16.33 -9.33
N PRO A 207 22.72 15.86 -9.02
CA PRO A 207 23.45 14.92 -9.86
C PRO A 207 22.74 13.57 -10.02
N ALA A 208 21.98 13.14 -9.02
CA ALA A 208 21.16 11.93 -9.05
C ALA A 208 19.66 12.23 -9.25
N GLY A 209 19.31 13.46 -9.64
CA GLY A 209 17.93 13.92 -9.83
C GLY A 209 17.25 14.40 -8.54
N CYS A 210 16.06 14.98 -8.67
CA CYS A 210 15.33 15.61 -7.56
C CYS A 210 14.73 14.64 -6.54
N ARG A 211 14.67 13.34 -6.87
CA ARG A 211 14.22 12.29 -5.95
C ARG A 211 15.32 11.78 -5.03
N ALA A 212 16.58 12.07 -5.37
CA ALA A 212 17.73 11.66 -4.58
C ALA A 212 17.76 12.35 -3.21
N GLU A 213 18.59 11.80 -2.33
CA GLU A 213 18.77 12.33 -0.98
C GLU A 213 19.76 13.49 -0.93
N VAL A 214 20.46 13.77 -2.04
CA VAL A 214 21.58 14.71 -2.09
C VAL A 214 21.32 15.82 -3.10
N MET A 215 21.41 17.06 -2.60
CA MET A 215 21.54 18.27 -3.39
C MET A 215 22.94 18.84 -3.21
N THR A 216 23.52 19.40 -4.27
CA THR A 216 24.86 19.98 -4.25
C THR A 216 24.80 21.47 -4.50
N LEU A 217 25.60 22.22 -3.74
CA LEU A 217 25.74 23.67 -3.87
C LEU A 217 27.18 23.99 -4.26
N ASN A 218 27.35 24.64 -5.40
CA ASN A 218 28.65 24.97 -5.98
C ASN A 218 28.84 26.49 -5.99
N HIS A 219 29.99 26.94 -5.49
CA HIS A 219 30.40 28.33 -5.62
C HIS A 219 30.98 28.58 -7.02
N ARG A 220 30.57 29.66 -7.69
CA ARG A 220 31.02 29.97 -9.07
C ARG A 220 32.53 30.22 -9.17
N GLU A 221 33.09 30.88 -8.15
CA GLU A 221 34.49 31.34 -8.17
C GLU A 221 35.46 30.42 -7.41
N LEU A 222 34.94 29.42 -6.68
CA LEU A 222 35.75 28.49 -5.90
C LEU A 222 35.54 27.05 -6.38
N PRO A 223 35.99 26.72 -7.62
CA PRO A 223 35.83 25.39 -8.18
C PRO A 223 36.58 24.37 -7.31
N GLY A 224 35.83 23.44 -6.72
CA GLY A 224 36.36 22.38 -5.84
C GLY A 224 35.85 22.45 -4.40
N CYS A 225 35.35 23.60 -3.94
CA CYS A 225 34.62 23.72 -2.68
C CYS A 225 33.14 23.46 -2.94
N VAL A 226 32.62 22.35 -2.41
CA VAL A 226 31.23 21.92 -2.63
C VAL A 226 30.55 21.68 -1.30
N LEU A 227 29.34 22.21 -1.14
CA LEU A 227 28.46 21.84 -0.04
C LEU A 227 27.45 20.81 -0.52
N PHE A 228 27.19 19.81 0.32
CA PHE A 228 26.18 18.78 0.09
C PHE A 228 25.10 18.94 1.12
N VAL A 229 23.87 19.02 0.66
CA VAL A 229 22.68 18.89 1.50
C VAL A 229 22.23 17.44 1.38
N HIS A 230 22.39 16.69 2.47
CA HIS A 230 21.89 15.32 2.59
C HIS A 230 20.57 15.36 3.36
N TRP A 231 19.47 15.03 2.69
CA TRP A 231 18.13 14.98 3.25
C TRP A 231 17.60 13.55 3.18
N SER A 232 17.67 12.83 4.29
CA SER A 232 17.09 11.49 4.44
C SER A 232 15.78 11.54 5.23
N VAL A 233 14.99 10.48 5.12
CA VAL A 233 13.76 10.29 5.90
C VAL A 233 13.92 8.97 6.65
N GLU A 234 13.79 9.02 7.96
CA GLU A 234 13.92 7.84 8.82
C GLU A 234 12.56 7.43 9.37
N VAL A 235 12.39 6.12 9.57
CA VAL A 235 11.20 5.52 10.16
C VAL A 235 11.60 4.79 11.44
N CYS A 236 11.00 5.17 12.56
CA CYS A 236 11.20 4.47 13.83
C CYS A 236 10.27 3.25 13.94
N ARG A 237 10.56 2.37 14.90
CA ARG A 237 9.79 1.14 15.11
C ARG A 237 8.31 1.41 15.42
N GLU A 238 8.01 2.54 16.05
CA GLU A 238 6.66 2.97 16.44
C GLU A 238 5.92 3.71 15.31
N GLY A 239 6.50 3.79 14.11
CA GLY A 239 5.89 4.41 12.94
C GLY A 239 6.05 5.93 12.84
N GLY A 240 6.89 6.52 13.68
CA GLY A 240 7.30 7.92 13.57
C GLY A 240 8.21 8.14 12.36
N VAL A 241 7.86 9.12 11.53
CA VAL A 241 8.61 9.47 10.32
C VAL A 241 9.32 10.81 10.53
N THR A 242 10.65 10.81 10.51
CA THR A 242 11.46 12.00 10.80
C THR A 242 12.40 12.33 9.65
N PRO A 243 12.27 13.52 9.02
CA PRO A 243 13.26 13.98 8.07
C PRO A 243 14.54 14.41 8.80
N LYS A 244 15.70 14.00 8.28
CA LYS A 244 17.02 14.46 8.74
C LYS A 244 17.73 15.17 7.61
N ILE A 245 18.05 16.44 7.83
CA ILE A 245 18.72 17.30 6.85
C ILE A 245 20.07 17.68 7.42
N GLN A 246 21.13 17.37 6.69
CA GLN A 246 22.52 17.61 7.07
C GLN A 246 23.24 18.40 5.99
N LEU A 247 24.07 19.34 6.42
CA LEU A 247 24.98 20.07 5.54
C LEU A 247 26.38 19.48 5.71
N LEU A 248 26.93 18.93 4.64
CA LEU A 248 28.27 18.37 4.59
C LEU A 248 29.13 19.24 3.68
N THR A 249 30.41 19.37 4.01
CA THR A 249 31.34 20.18 3.23
C THR A 249 32.43 19.30 2.63
N LYS A 250 32.75 19.53 1.36
CA LYS A 250 33.94 18.98 0.71
C LYS A 250 34.83 20.14 0.32
N ILE A 251 35.91 20.31 1.08
CA ILE A 251 36.92 21.32 0.83
C ILE A 251 38.19 20.58 0.36
N PRO A 252 38.82 20.99 -0.75
CA PRO A 252 40.07 20.39 -1.21
C PRO A 252 41.16 20.51 -0.14
N GLU A 253 41.95 19.46 0.06
CA GLU A 253 43.02 19.42 1.09
C GLU A 253 44.00 20.59 0.96
N ARG A 254 44.31 21.01 -0.27
CA ARG A 254 45.19 22.17 -0.54
C ARG A 254 44.60 23.49 -0.02
N ALA A 255 43.27 23.63 -0.03
CA ALA A 255 42.60 24.80 0.51
C ALA A 255 42.54 24.78 2.04
N LEU A 256 42.42 23.60 2.65
CA LEU A 256 42.49 23.44 4.11
C LEU A 256 43.86 23.88 4.68
N GLN A 257 44.95 23.66 3.94
CA GLN A 257 46.29 24.11 4.34
C GLN A 257 46.43 25.63 4.42
N LEU A 258 45.57 26.40 3.74
CA LEU A 258 45.58 27.86 3.76
C LEU A 258 44.85 28.44 4.98
N PHE A 259 44.03 27.63 5.67
CA PHE A 259 43.25 28.04 6.84
C PHE A 259 43.49 27.12 8.04
N PRO A 260 44.72 27.03 8.56
CA PRO A 260 45.09 26.07 9.61
C PRO A 260 44.42 26.33 10.98
N SER A 261 43.81 27.51 11.18
CA SER A 261 43.24 27.95 12.46
C SER A 261 41.73 28.22 12.44
N GLN A 262 41.05 28.05 11.29
CA GLN A 262 39.61 28.30 11.21
C GLN A 262 38.87 26.97 11.31
N ALA A 263 38.02 26.85 12.32
CA ALA A 263 37.18 25.67 12.49
C ALA A 263 36.24 25.55 11.29
N VAL A 264 36.58 24.65 10.36
CA VAL A 264 35.77 24.25 9.21
C VAL A 264 34.40 23.66 9.66
N GLY A 265 34.23 23.38 10.95
CA GLY A 265 33.05 22.77 11.56
C GLY A 265 32.16 23.75 12.33
N GLY A 266 31.75 24.87 11.72
CA GLY A 266 30.67 25.73 12.26
C GLY A 266 29.44 25.85 11.35
N ALA A 267 29.60 25.55 10.06
CA ALA A 267 28.54 25.71 9.07
C ALA A 267 27.40 24.68 9.27
N ALA A 268 27.74 23.46 9.68
CA ALA A 268 26.75 22.42 9.95
C ALA A 268 25.89 22.77 11.17
N GLU A 269 26.51 23.26 12.24
CA GLU A 269 25.86 23.67 13.49
C GLU A 269 24.97 24.90 13.28
N ALA A 270 25.47 25.90 12.55
CA ALA A 270 24.70 27.06 12.15
C ALA A 270 23.48 26.65 11.30
N PHE A 271 23.68 25.73 10.35
CA PHE A 271 22.59 25.21 9.54
C PHE A 271 21.54 24.44 10.36
N GLN A 272 21.95 23.61 11.33
CA GLN A 272 21.01 22.94 12.24
C GLN A 272 20.20 23.95 13.07
N SER A 273 20.82 25.07 13.47
CA SER A 273 20.12 26.14 14.17
C SER A 273 19.09 26.81 13.27
N LEU A 274 19.44 27.10 12.01
CA LEU A 274 18.51 27.65 11.02
C LEU A 274 17.35 26.69 10.74
N LEU A 275 17.62 25.40 10.57
CA LEU A 275 16.58 24.38 10.35
C LEU A 275 15.55 24.37 11.48
N ARG A 276 16.00 24.49 12.73
CA ARG A 276 15.11 24.50 13.89
C ARG A 276 14.25 25.76 13.97
N ILE A 277 14.80 26.91 13.57
CA ILE A 277 14.13 28.22 13.70
C ILE A 277 13.23 28.51 12.49
N LEU A 278 13.71 28.24 11.29
CA LEU A 278 13.09 28.68 10.02
C LEU A 278 12.39 27.53 9.27
N GLY A 279 12.72 26.29 9.59
CA GLY A 279 12.30 25.12 8.82
C GLY A 279 13.17 24.86 7.58
N PRO A 280 12.90 23.75 6.85
CA PRO A 280 13.77 23.26 5.77
C PRO A 280 14.01 24.26 4.64
N GLU A 281 12.95 24.83 4.08
CA GLU A 281 13.05 25.65 2.87
C GLU A 281 13.84 26.95 3.13
N ALA A 282 13.45 27.70 4.15
CA ALA A 282 14.11 28.97 4.48
C ALA A 282 15.56 28.78 4.98
N ALA A 283 15.84 27.68 5.69
CA ALA A 283 17.21 27.36 6.08
C ALA A 283 18.09 27.02 4.87
N LEU A 284 17.58 26.24 3.92
CA LEU A 284 18.28 25.91 2.67
C LEU A 284 18.50 27.16 1.82
N GLU A 285 17.48 28.00 1.67
CA GLU A 285 17.60 29.27 0.96
C GLU A 285 18.68 30.17 1.56
N SER A 286 18.77 30.24 2.88
CA SER A 286 19.81 31.02 3.57
C SER A 286 21.22 30.52 3.21
N VAL A 287 21.42 29.20 3.14
CA VAL A 287 22.71 28.61 2.73
C VAL A 287 23.00 28.89 1.26
N ILE A 288 22.00 28.72 0.38
CA ILE A 288 22.15 28.99 -1.06
C ILE A 288 22.54 30.45 -1.29
N MET A 289 21.88 31.39 -0.61
CA MET A 289 22.21 32.80 -0.69
C MET A 289 23.63 33.07 -0.20
N ALA A 290 24.05 32.48 0.92
CA ALA A 290 25.40 32.63 1.43
C ALA A 290 26.48 32.11 0.47
N VAL A 291 26.21 31.03 -0.28
CA VAL A 291 27.09 30.48 -1.33
C VAL A 291 27.04 31.32 -2.61
N SER A 292 25.97 32.10 -2.81
CA SER A 292 25.76 32.91 -4.02
C SER A 292 26.33 34.33 -3.91
N LEU A 293 26.67 34.78 -2.70
CA LEU A 293 27.20 36.14 -2.48
C LEU A 293 28.58 36.29 -3.14
N PRO A 294 28.80 37.31 -3.98
CA PRO A 294 30.15 37.68 -4.37
C PRO A 294 30.93 38.11 -3.13
N GLN A 295 32.24 37.78 -3.07
CA GLN A 295 33.08 38.36 -2.04
C GLN A 295 33.10 39.88 -2.22
N ASP A 296 32.54 40.62 -1.26
CA ASP A 296 32.78 42.06 -1.19
C ASP A 296 34.30 42.28 -1.04
N THR A 297 34.89 42.91 -2.06
CA THR A 297 36.29 43.35 -2.15
C THR A 297 36.70 44.29 -1.03
#